data_AF-A0AAU8EAZ2-F1
#
_entry.id   AF-A0AAU8EAZ2-F1
#
_cell.length_a   1.000
_cell.length_b   1.000
_cell.length_c   1.000
_cell.angle_alpha   90.00
_cell.angle_beta   90.00
_cell.angle_gamma   90.00
#
_symmetry.space_group_name_H-M   'P 1'
#
loop_
_entity.id
_entity.type
_entity.pdbx_description
1 polymer ?
#
loop_
_entity_poly.entity_id
_entity_poly.type
_entity_poly.pdbx_seq_one_letter_code
_entity_poly.pdbx_strand_id
1 'polypeptide(L)'
;MARPDDVPFSAARSARRWLKMINAKTLERLDIYLGHPLNSILPLLRRLQREQAHFGGLLGWLQGCDPVQGLLAQQLSNVQQVLDSAVLPNNSLLYCAVENHPQACGEDLLGLMLLWGVLYHDPSLSAEQHRALLQSIASITCEDEWFEAFRDGLVKGEPEYPSRKVVMDLRADTLLVHEVLDTLRALVRHGSAGVQGMRSLRRLQRAKDDDTNSVSLRLALSALLSWSERLLLVKSESQPAPSAAIWRLGTRLGRKAFIGQVLGNVIVTSIVVLLSGTLTAAIAICLLGFAFLFSAVLRRLHDMGRGIASLLIFGCVSSVLPFLPLLLFVVRGDDLPNRYGVSPGSVGGDKLAGGLQANLRGAQG
;
A
#
# COMPACT_ATOMS: atom_id res chain seq x y z
N MET A 1 -19.08 -19.82 -40.95
CA MET A 1 -18.85 -20.34 -39.59
C MET A 1 -17.53 -19.79 -39.10
N ALA A 2 -17.57 -18.69 -38.35
CA ALA A 2 -16.39 -18.06 -37.77
C ALA A 2 -16.03 -18.79 -36.46
N ARG A 3 -14.73 -19.03 -36.23
CA ARG A 3 -14.22 -19.68 -35.02
C ARG A 3 -14.54 -18.82 -33.78
N PRO A 4 -14.89 -19.43 -32.63
CA PRO A 4 -15.28 -18.70 -31.42
C PRO A 4 -14.12 -17.99 -30.70
N ASP A 5 -12.88 -18.08 -31.19
CA ASP A 5 -11.69 -17.55 -30.51
C ASP A 5 -11.30 -16.11 -30.94
N ASP A 6 -11.89 -15.57 -32.02
CA ASP A 6 -11.54 -14.23 -32.56
C ASP A 6 -12.45 -13.09 -32.06
N VAL A 7 -13.48 -13.41 -31.26
CA VAL A 7 -14.52 -12.45 -30.85
C VAL A 7 -14.06 -11.42 -29.79
N PRO A 8 -13.24 -11.73 -28.75
CA PRO A 8 -13.02 -10.80 -27.64
C PRO A 8 -12.23 -9.54 -28.08
N PHE A 9 -11.27 -9.70 -28.99
CA PHE A 9 -10.43 -8.59 -29.47
C PHE A 9 -11.22 -7.56 -30.30
N SER A 10 -12.24 -7.99 -31.05
CA SER A 10 -13.07 -7.10 -31.87
C SER A 10 -14.03 -6.25 -31.02
N ALA A 11 -14.57 -6.84 -29.94
CA ALA A 11 -15.51 -6.19 -29.04
C ALA A 11 -14.80 -5.13 -28.17
N ALA A 12 -13.63 -5.45 -27.61
CA ALA A 12 -12.80 -4.49 -26.86
C ALA A 12 -12.38 -3.28 -27.72
N ARG A 13 -11.96 -3.54 -28.97
CA ARG A 13 -11.56 -2.48 -29.92
C ARG A 13 -12.75 -1.60 -30.30
N SER A 14 -13.93 -2.20 -30.49
CA SER A 14 -15.18 -1.49 -30.78
C SER A 14 -15.67 -0.66 -29.59
N ALA A 15 -15.56 -1.18 -28.37
CA ALA A 15 -15.91 -0.47 -27.13
C ALA A 15 -14.97 0.73 -26.88
N ARG A 16 -13.65 0.58 -27.11
CA ARG A 16 -12.70 1.70 -27.01
C ARG A 16 -12.97 2.77 -28.07
N ARG A 17 -13.32 2.37 -29.30
CA ARG A 17 -13.67 3.29 -30.38
C ARG A 17 -14.96 4.03 -30.05
N TRP A 18 -15.94 3.33 -29.48
CA TRP A 18 -17.18 3.91 -28.99
C TRP A 18 -16.93 4.93 -27.87
N LEU A 19 -16.14 4.59 -26.85
CA LEU A 19 -15.76 5.52 -25.77
C LEU A 19 -15.05 6.78 -26.29
N LYS A 20 -14.24 6.67 -27.35
CA LYS A 20 -13.60 7.82 -28.02
C LYS A 20 -14.58 8.67 -28.84
N MET A 21 -15.71 8.12 -29.27
CA MET A 21 -16.71 8.79 -30.11
C MET A 21 -17.86 9.42 -29.30
N ILE A 22 -18.03 9.04 -28.03
CA ILE A 22 -19.08 9.61 -27.19
C ILE A 22 -18.74 11.05 -26.79
N ASN A 23 -19.67 11.95 -27.08
CA ASN A 23 -19.64 13.33 -26.61
C ASN A 23 -20.57 13.51 -25.38
N ALA A 24 -20.40 14.59 -24.63
CA ALA A 24 -21.18 14.91 -23.42
C ALA A 24 -22.68 14.96 -23.65
N LYS A 25 -23.09 15.58 -24.75
CA LYS A 25 -24.50 15.70 -25.13
C LYS A 25 -25.14 14.35 -25.47
N THR A 26 -24.37 13.39 -25.97
CA THR A 26 -24.85 12.03 -26.28
C THR A 26 -24.99 11.17 -25.02
N LEU A 27 -24.08 11.33 -24.05
CA LEU A 27 -24.10 10.57 -22.80
C LEU A 27 -25.24 11.02 -21.86
N GLU A 28 -25.58 12.31 -21.87
CA GLU A 28 -26.73 12.86 -21.12
C GLU A 28 -28.07 12.41 -21.71
N ARG A 29 -28.15 12.19 -23.03
CA ARG A 29 -29.38 11.79 -23.74
C ARG A 29 -29.57 10.27 -23.86
N LEU A 30 -28.59 9.48 -23.43
CA LEU A 30 -28.68 8.02 -23.41
C LEU A 30 -29.62 7.60 -22.28
N ASP A 31 -30.86 7.27 -22.64
CA ASP A 31 -31.81 6.59 -21.77
C ASP A 31 -31.69 5.09 -22.02
N ILE A 32 -31.14 4.39 -21.03
CA ILE A 32 -30.86 2.96 -21.13
C ILE A 32 -31.89 2.23 -20.27
N TYR A 33 -32.54 1.22 -20.85
CA TYR A 33 -33.50 0.36 -20.15
C TYR A 33 -32.90 -0.23 -18.86
N LEU A 34 -33.69 -0.29 -17.78
CA LEU A 34 -33.22 -0.69 -16.44
C LEU A 34 -32.56 -2.07 -16.39
N GLY A 35 -32.94 -2.99 -17.29
CA GLY A 35 -32.35 -4.32 -17.40
C GLY A 35 -31.09 -4.42 -18.27
N HIS A 36 -30.60 -3.32 -18.85
CA HIS A 36 -29.42 -3.35 -19.71
C HIS A 36 -28.12 -3.19 -18.89
N PRO A 37 -27.07 -3.99 -19.15
CA PRO A 37 -25.79 -3.95 -18.41
C PRO A 37 -25.05 -2.61 -18.45
N LEU A 38 -25.42 -1.72 -19.37
CA LEU A 38 -24.83 -0.38 -19.47
C LEU A 38 -25.44 0.62 -18.49
N ASN A 39 -26.60 0.30 -17.90
CA ASN A 39 -27.26 1.18 -16.94
C ASN A 39 -26.47 1.30 -15.62
N SER A 40 -25.77 0.25 -15.20
CA SER A 40 -24.88 0.32 -14.02
C SER A 40 -23.64 1.21 -14.24
N ILE A 41 -23.24 1.39 -15.50
CA ILE A 41 -22.00 2.10 -15.89
C ILE A 41 -22.28 3.55 -16.30
N LEU A 42 -23.48 3.83 -16.78
CA LEU A 42 -23.94 5.17 -17.17
C LEU A 42 -23.76 6.25 -16.08
N PRO A 43 -24.07 6.02 -14.78
CA PRO A 43 -23.82 7.02 -13.74
C PRO A 43 -22.32 7.29 -13.53
N LEU A 44 -21.47 6.27 -13.65
CA LEU A 44 -20.00 6.42 -13.55
C LEU A 44 -19.44 7.20 -14.73
N LEU A 45 -19.89 6.90 -15.95
CA LEU A 45 -19.52 7.64 -17.17
C LEU A 45 -19.94 9.11 -17.08
N ARG A 46 -21.14 9.39 -16.58
CA ARG A 46 -21.65 10.77 -16.39
C ARG A 46 -20.88 11.53 -15.31
N ARG A 47 -20.41 10.84 -14.27
CA ARG A 47 -19.58 11.43 -13.22
C ARG A 47 -18.17 11.74 -13.73
N LEU A 48 -17.54 10.79 -14.41
CA LEU A 48 -16.22 10.96 -15.02
C LEU A 48 -16.18 12.09 -16.04
N GLN A 49 -17.23 12.22 -16.85
CA GLN A 49 -17.35 13.33 -17.78
C GLN A 49 -17.46 14.68 -17.08
N ARG A 50 -18.22 14.76 -15.99
CA ARG A 50 -18.34 15.98 -15.17
C ARG A 50 -17.04 16.35 -14.46
N GLU A 51 -16.25 15.37 -14.04
CA GLU A 51 -15.03 15.60 -13.25
C GLU A 51 -13.75 15.74 -14.09
N GLN A 52 -13.60 15.03 -15.22
CA GLN A 52 -12.33 14.95 -15.97
C GLN A 52 -12.43 15.25 -17.47
N ALA A 53 -13.63 15.51 -18.02
CA ALA A 53 -13.90 15.77 -19.45
C ALA A 53 -13.42 14.69 -20.45
N HIS A 54 -12.74 13.64 -19.99
CA HIS A 54 -12.18 12.54 -20.77
C HIS A 54 -12.42 11.21 -20.06
N PHE A 55 -12.62 10.14 -20.83
CA PHE A 55 -12.91 8.79 -20.30
C PHE A 55 -11.64 7.97 -19.98
N GLY A 56 -10.45 8.57 -20.01
CA GLY A 56 -9.17 7.88 -19.76
C GLY A 56 -9.06 7.29 -18.35
N GLY A 57 -9.70 7.92 -17.36
CA GLY A 57 -9.72 7.47 -15.96
C GLY A 57 -10.74 6.38 -15.64
N LEU A 58 -11.54 5.92 -16.61
CA LEU A 58 -12.70 5.03 -16.38
C LEU A 58 -12.34 3.76 -15.59
N LEU A 59 -11.19 3.15 -15.88
CA LEU A 59 -10.74 1.91 -15.24
C LEU A 59 -10.56 2.05 -13.72
N GLY A 60 -10.21 3.24 -13.23
CA GLY A 60 -10.03 3.49 -11.79
C GLY A 60 -11.35 3.59 -11.01
N TRP A 61 -12.48 3.76 -11.69
CA TRP A 61 -13.80 3.94 -11.07
C TRP A 61 -14.74 2.75 -11.26
N LEU A 62 -14.34 1.76 -12.08
CA LEU A 62 -15.10 0.53 -12.27
C LEU A 62 -14.94 -0.35 -11.02
N GLN A 63 -16.07 -0.70 -10.40
CA GLN A 63 -16.08 -1.55 -9.21
C GLN A 63 -15.96 -3.01 -9.64
N GLY A 64 -14.89 -3.68 -9.21
CA GLY A 64 -14.65 -5.09 -9.52
C GLY A 64 -15.67 -6.06 -8.91
N CYS A 65 -16.52 -5.61 -7.98
CA CYS A 65 -17.56 -6.43 -7.36
C CYS A 65 -18.81 -6.59 -8.25
N ASP A 66 -19.02 -5.71 -9.23
CA ASP A 66 -20.09 -5.86 -10.23
C ASP A 66 -19.52 -6.67 -11.42
N PRO A 67 -20.08 -7.86 -11.74
CA PRO A 67 -19.54 -8.74 -12.78
C PRO A 67 -19.50 -8.08 -14.17
N VAL A 68 -20.43 -7.17 -14.45
CA VAL A 68 -20.49 -6.46 -15.74
C VAL A 68 -19.39 -5.41 -15.82
N GLN A 69 -19.15 -4.67 -14.73
CA GLN A 69 -18.06 -3.69 -14.63
C GLN A 69 -16.69 -4.39 -14.64
N GLY A 70 -16.58 -5.55 -14.00
CA GLY A 70 -15.38 -6.38 -14.02
C GLY A 70 -15.02 -6.88 -15.42
N LEU A 71 -16.00 -7.39 -16.17
CA LEU A 71 -15.78 -7.81 -17.56
C LEU A 71 -15.39 -6.63 -18.46
N LEU A 72 -16.04 -5.48 -18.32
CA LEU A 72 -15.68 -4.29 -19.09
C LEU A 72 -14.31 -3.74 -18.70
N ALA A 73 -13.94 -3.77 -17.41
CA ALA A 73 -12.61 -3.40 -16.97
C ALA A 73 -11.54 -4.33 -17.56
N GLN A 74 -11.80 -5.64 -17.62
CA GLN A 74 -10.89 -6.61 -18.25
C GLN A 74 -10.76 -6.42 -19.76
N GLN A 75 -11.84 -6.08 -20.46
CA GLN A 75 -11.81 -5.88 -21.92
C GLN A 75 -11.20 -4.52 -22.30
N LEU A 76 -11.38 -3.51 -21.46
CA LEU A 76 -10.86 -2.16 -21.70
C LEU A 76 -9.44 -1.97 -21.19
N SER A 77 -8.92 -2.85 -20.33
CA SER A 77 -7.59 -2.68 -19.73
C SER A 77 -6.48 -2.68 -20.78
N ASN A 78 -5.68 -1.62 -20.74
CA ASN A 78 -4.40 -1.52 -21.42
C ASN A 78 -3.36 -1.11 -20.38
N VAL A 79 -2.13 -1.62 -20.51
CA VAL A 79 -1.03 -1.36 -19.57
C VAL A 79 -0.87 0.14 -19.27
N GLN A 80 -0.88 0.99 -20.30
CA GLN A 80 -0.76 2.44 -20.13
C GLN A 80 -1.95 3.05 -19.36
N GLN A 81 -3.18 2.65 -19.67
CA GLN A 81 -4.39 3.16 -18.99
C GLN A 81 -4.46 2.71 -17.53
N VAL A 82 -3.90 1.55 -17.23
CA VAL A 82 -3.83 0.98 -15.88
C VAL A 82 -2.77 1.73 -15.05
N LEU A 83 -1.65 2.12 -15.64
CA LEU A 83 -0.63 2.96 -14.99
C LEU A 83 -1.10 4.40 -14.74
N ASP A 84 -1.83 4.96 -15.72
CA ASP A 84 -2.38 6.33 -15.70
C ASP A 84 -3.68 6.45 -14.88
N SER A 85 -4.19 5.34 -14.34
CA SER A 85 -5.40 5.33 -13.52
C SER A 85 -5.23 6.23 -12.29
N ALA A 86 -6.30 6.97 -11.97
CA ALA A 86 -6.36 7.85 -10.79
C ALA A 86 -6.44 7.06 -9.47
N VAL A 87 -6.89 5.81 -9.53
CA VAL A 87 -7.02 4.88 -8.40
C VAL A 87 -6.18 3.63 -8.70
N LEU A 88 -5.61 3.00 -7.67
CA LEU A 88 -4.87 1.76 -7.85
C LEU A 88 -5.81 0.65 -8.34
N PRO A 89 -5.51 0.04 -9.50
CA PRO A 89 -6.30 -1.06 -10.03
C PRO A 89 -6.15 -2.31 -9.16
N ASN A 90 -7.15 -3.18 -9.18
CA ASN A 90 -7.03 -4.50 -8.56
C ASN A 90 -5.96 -5.33 -9.29
N ASN A 91 -5.23 -6.17 -8.56
CA ASN A 91 -4.14 -6.96 -9.11
C ASN A 91 -4.60 -8.01 -10.14
N SER A 92 -5.85 -8.47 -10.06
CA SER A 92 -6.47 -9.28 -11.11
C SER A 92 -6.65 -8.52 -12.43
N LEU A 93 -6.96 -7.21 -12.38
CA LEU A 93 -7.03 -6.37 -13.58
C LEU A 93 -5.65 -6.06 -14.16
N LEU A 94 -4.65 -5.88 -13.30
CA LEU A 94 -3.25 -5.75 -13.70
C LEU A 94 -2.76 -7.00 -14.44
N TYR A 95 -3.05 -8.19 -13.89
CA TYR A 95 -2.74 -9.46 -14.55
C TYR A 95 -3.39 -9.55 -15.94
N CYS A 96 -4.71 -9.30 -16.05
CA CYS A 96 -5.40 -9.33 -17.34
C CYS A 96 -4.84 -8.31 -18.34
N ALA A 97 -4.42 -7.12 -17.88
CA ALA A 97 -3.83 -6.10 -18.75
C ALA A 97 -2.48 -6.56 -19.35
N VAL A 98 -1.67 -7.26 -18.56
CA VAL A 98 -0.38 -7.82 -18.97
C VAL A 98 -0.58 -9.00 -19.92
N GLU A 99 -1.51 -9.91 -19.60
CA GLU A 99 -1.83 -11.08 -20.42
C GLU A 99 -2.37 -10.69 -21.80
N ASN A 100 -3.23 -9.67 -21.88
CA ASN A 100 -3.77 -9.17 -23.14
C ASN A 100 -2.74 -8.40 -24.00
N HIS A 101 -1.72 -7.82 -23.37
CA HIS A 101 -0.73 -6.96 -24.02
C HIS A 101 0.70 -7.22 -23.51
N PRO A 102 1.26 -8.42 -23.73
CA PRO A 102 2.58 -8.78 -23.19
C PRO A 102 3.70 -7.89 -23.73
N GLN A 103 3.58 -7.44 -24.98
CA GLN A 103 4.55 -6.54 -25.64
C GLN A 103 4.68 -5.18 -24.96
N ALA A 104 3.67 -4.74 -24.21
CA ALA A 104 3.69 -3.43 -23.55
C ALA A 104 4.59 -3.40 -22.30
N CYS A 105 4.95 -4.56 -21.75
CA CYS A 105 5.79 -4.65 -20.55
C CYS A 105 7.29 -4.39 -20.83
N GLY A 106 7.69 -4.36 -22.11
CA GLY A 106 9.08 -4.17 -22.53
C GLY A 106 9.97 -5.38 -22.20
N GLU A 107 11.27 -5.23 -22.43
CA GLU A 107 12.28 -6.30 -22.26
C GLU A 107 13.01 -6.23 -20.90
N ASP A 108 12.50 -5.44 -19.94
CA ASP A 108 13.13 -5.35 -18.62
C ASP A 108 12.89 -6.62 -17.80
N LEU A 109 13.88 -7.50 -17.83
CA LEU A 109 13.93 -8.76 -17.10
C LEU A 109 13.63 -8.60 -15.61
N LEU A 110 14.27 -7.64 -14.94
CA LEU A 110 14.14 -7.45 -13.50
C LEU A 110 12.75 -6.94 -13.15
N GLY A 111 12.26 -5.94 -13.90
CA GLY A 111 10.91 -5.42 -13.74
C GLY A 111 9.84 -6.50 -13.94
N LEU A 112 9.99 -7.36 -14.96
CA LEU A 112 9.07 -8.46 -15.25
C LEU A 112 9.05 -9.51 -14.13
N MET A 113 10.23 -9.92 -13.65
CA MET A 113 10.32 -10.86 -12.54
C MET A 113 9.70 -10.30 -11.27
N LEU A 114 9.97 -9.03 -10.95
CA LEU A 114 9.37 -8.36 -9.80
C LEU A 114 7.85 -8.30 -9.94
N LEU A 115 7.34 -7.95 -11.12
CA LEU A 115 5.90 -7.93 -11.40
C LEU A 115 5.27 -9.29 -11.17
N TRP A 116 5.81 -10.35 -11.77
CA TRP A 116 5.24 -11.69 -11.63
C TRP A 116 5.40 -12.25 -10.22
N GLY A 117 6.49 -11.95 -9.54
CA GLY A 117 6.67 -12.32 -8.13
C GLY A 117 5.65 -11.68 -7.22
N VAL A 118 5.42 -10.38 -7.38
CA VAL A 118 4.40 -9.65 -6.61
C VAL A 118 3.01 -10.20 -6.89
N LEU A 119 2.67 -10.43 -8.17
CA LEU A 119 1.37 -11.00 -8.54
C LEU A 119 1.23 -12.43 -8.01
N TYR A 120 2.25 -13.27 -8.12
CA TYR A 120 2.20 -14.66 -7.66
C TYR A 120 1.80 -14.79 -6.18
N HIS A 121 2.29 -13.89 -5.33
CA HIS A 121 1.99 -13.89 -3.90
C HIS A 121 0.66 -13.22 -3.54
N ASP A 122 -0.05 -12.63 -4.49
CA ASP A 122 -1.31 -11.96 -4.21
C ASP A 122 -2.46 -12.98 -4.06
N PRO A 123 -3.19 -12.95 -2.93
CA PRO A 123 -4.31 -13.87 -2.67
C PRO A 123 -5.56 -13.64 -3.54
N SER A 124 -5.62 -12.55 -4.31
CA SER A 124 -6.78 -12.21 -5.14
C SER A 124 -6.82 -12.86 -6.52
N LEU A 125 -5.73 -13.52 -6.92
CA LEU A 125 -5.65 -14.25 -8.18
C LEU A 125 -6.19 -15.67 -8.01
N SER A 126 -6.70 -16.23 -9.11
CA SER A 126 -7.20 -17.61 -9.13
C SER A 126 -6.06 -18.62 -9.18
N ALA A 127 -6.34 -19.86 -8.78
CA ALA A 127 -5.34 -20.94 -8.84
C ALA A 127 -4.83 -21.21 -10.27
N GLU A 128 -5.63 -20.93 -11.30
CA GLU A 128 -5.22 -21.04 -12.70
C GLU A 128 -4.22 -19.93 -13.07
N GLN A 129 -4.51 -18.69 -12.63
CA GLN A 129 -3.60 -17.55 -12.82
C GLN A 129 -2.27 -17.76 -12.08
N HIS A 130 -2.30 -18.31 -10.86
CA HIS A 130 -1.06 -18.67 -10.15
C HIS A 130 -0.23 -19.70 -10.90
N ARG A 131 -0.86 -20.71 -11.52
CA ARG A 131 -0.15 -21.71 -12.34
C ARG A 131 0.45 -21.09 -13.61
N ALA A 132 -0.29 -20.23 -14.29
CA ALA A 132 0.20 -19.51 -15.47
C ALA A 132 1.37 -18.57 -15.13
N LEU A 133 1.32 -17.90 -13.98
CA LEU A 133 2.42 -17.07 -13.48
C LEU A 133 3.66 -17.90 -13.16
N LEU A 134 3.52 -19.06 -12.51
CA LEU A 134 4.65 -19.96 -12.26
C LEU A 134 5.30 -20.44 -13.56
N GLN A 135 4.51 -20.79 -14.57
CA GLN A 135 5.02 -21.15 -15.88
C GLN A 135 5.75 -19.98 -16.56
N SER A 136 5.24 -18.76 -16.41
CA SER A 136 5.88 -17.55 -16.93
C SER A 136 7.21 -17.26 -16.21
N ILE A 137 7.24 -17.38 -14.89
CA ILE A 137 8.48 -17.22 -14.10
C ILE A 137 9.51 -18.29 -14.48
N ALA A 138 9.08 -19.52 -14.71
CA ALA A 138 9.95 -20.63 -15.11
C ALA A 138 10.45 -20.52 -16.56
N SER A 139 9.69 -19.87 -17.46
CA SER A 139 10.06 -19.72 -18.87
C SER A 139 11.15 -18.66 -19.08
N ILE A 140 11.34 -17.74 -18.13
CA ILE A 140 12.49 -16.85 -18.16
C ILE A 140 13.74 -17.62 -17.75
N THR A 141 14.71 -17.63 -18.65
CA THR A 141 16.05 -18.13 -18.42
C THR A 141 17.07 -17.01 -18.61
N CYS A 142 17.99 -16.88 -17.67
CA CYS A 142 19.15 -16.00 -17.76
C CYS A 142 20.38 -16.81 -17.37
N GLU A 143 21.50 -16.60 -18.05
CA GLU A 143 22.74 -17.37 -17.83
C GLU A 143 23.49 -16.92 -16.57
N ASP A 144 23.09 -15.81 -15.94
CA ASP A 144 23.78 -15.25 -14.79
C ASP A 144 23.55 -16.05 -13.50
N GLU A 145 24.62 -16.26 -12.72
CA GLU A 145 24.59 -17.03 -11.46
C GLU A 145 23.61 -16.49 -10.40
N TRP A 146 23.34 -15.17 -10.41
CA TRP A 146 22.43 -14.55 -9.44
C TRP A 146 20.96 -14.89 -9.70
N PHE A 147 20.61 -15.24 -10.95
CA PHE A 147 19.23 -15.28 -11.43
C PHE A 147 18.42 -16.42 -10.82
N GLU A 148 19.01 -17.62 -10.75
CA GLU A 148 18.35 -18.81 -10.21
C GLU A 148 18.00 -18.66 -8.73
N ALA A 149 18.95 -18.18 -7.94
CA ALA A 149 18.75 -17.93 -6.52
C ALA A 149 17.70 -16.83 -6.27
N PHE A 150 17.72 -15.77 -7.09
CA PHE A 150 16.71 -14.72 -7.07
C PHE A 150 15.31 -15.23 -7.40
N ARG A 151 15.18 -16.02 -8.47
CA ARG A 151 13.90 -16.62 -8.90
C ARG A 151 13.31 -17.52 -7.82
N ASP A 152 14.12 -18.41 -7.25
CA ASP A 152 13.69 -19.30 -6.19
C ASP A 152 13.28 -18.55 -4.93
N GLY A 153 14.05 -17.54 -4.53
CA GLY A 153 13.73 -16.68 -3.39
C GLY A 153 12.42 -15.92 -3.61
N LEU A 154 12.21 -15.39 -4.80
CA LEU A 154 11.00 -14.68 -5.19
C LEU A 154 9.77 -15.59 -5.12
N VAL A 155 9.84 -16.83 -5.61
CA VAL A 155 8.73 -17.81 -5.52
C VAL A 155 8.47 -18.22 -4.07
N LYS A 156 9.52 -18.39 -3.24
CA LYS A 156 9.38 -18.72 -1.81
C LYS A 156 8.86 -17.55 -0.96
N GLY A 157 8.85 -16.32 -1.50
CA GLY A 157 8.49 -15.11 -0.75
C GLY A 157 9.60 -14.61 0.16
N GLU A 158 10.81 -15.14 -0.01
CA GLU A 158 12.04 -14.68 0.63
C GLU A 158 13.04 -14.27 -0.46
N PRO A 159 12.79 -13.14 -1.15
CA PRO A 159 13.62 -12.73 -2.26
C PRO A 159 15.06 -12.50 -1.80
N GLU A 160 16.00 -13.12 -2.51
CA GLU A 160 17.42 -12.84 -2.35
C GLU A 160 17.75 -11.51 -3.01
N TYR A 161 18.72 -10.77 -2.47
CA TYR A 161 19.04 -9.44 -2.99
C TYR A 161 20.08 -9.56 -4.11
N PRO A 162 19.78 -9.14 -5.34
CA PRO A 162 20.80 -9.08 -6.39
C PRO A 162 21.89 -8.09 -5.98
N SER A 163 23.15 -8.40 -6.33
CA SER A 163 24.27 -7.54 -5.98
C SER A 163 24.12 -6.15 -6.62
N ARG A 164 24.67 -5.11 -5.98
CA ARG A 164 24.57 -3.73 -6.49
C ARG A 164 25.07 -3.59 -7.93
N LYS A 165 26.10 -4.36 -8.32
CA LYS A 165 26.64 -4.36 -9.68
C LYS A 165 25.58 -4.83 -10.69
N VAL A 166 24.97 -5.98 -10.43
CA VAL A 166 23.90 -6.57 -11.25
C VAL A 166 22.73 -5.59 -11.43
N VAL A 167 22.29 -4.94 -10.35
CA VAL A 167 21.16 -4.00 -10.43
C VAL A 167 21.51 -2.74 -11.26
N MET A 168 22.76 -2.26 -11.15
CA MET A 168 23.23 -1.14 -11.96
C MET A 168 23.40 -1.52 -13.43
N ASP A 169 23.85 -2.74 -13.72
CA ASP A 169 24.00 -3.25 -15.09
C ASP A 169 22.63 -3.36 -15.80
N LEU A 170 21.58 -3.69 -15.04
CA LEU A 170 20.18 -3.70 -15.48
C LEU A 170 19.53 -2.31 -15.49
N ARG A 171 20.30 -1.23 -15.25
CA ARG A 171 19.85 0.17 -15.26
C ARG A 171 18.72 0.49 -14.28
N ALA A 172 18.61 -0.27 -13.19
CA ALA A 172 17.62 -0.04 -12.13
C ALA A 172 18.26 0.64 -10.91
N ASP A 173 17.45 1.39 -10.14
CA ASP A 173 17.91 1.95 -8.87
C ASP A 173 17.98 0.83 -7.81
N THR A 174 19.20 0.60 -7.28
CA THR A 174 19.45 -0.38 -6.23
C THR A 174 18.57 -0.15 -5.00
N LEU A 175 18.41 1.10 -4.55
CA LEU A 175 17.63 1.41 -3.36
C LEU A 175 16.15 1.08 -3.58
N LEU A 176 15.63 1.39 -4.76
CA LEU A 176 14.27 1.07 -5.14
C LEU A 176 14.02 -0.44 -5.15
N VAL A 177 14.89 -1.20 -5.81
CA VAL A 177 14.75 -2.66 -5.92
C VAL A 177 14.76 -3.31 -4.55
N HIS A 178 15.67 -2.89 -3.66
CA HIS A 178 15.69 -3.38 -2.28
C HIS A 178 14.40 -3.01 -1.53
N GLU A 179 13.90 -1.79 -1.71
CA GLU A 179 12.66 -1.35 -1.08
C GLU A 179 11.45 -2.17 -1.56
N VAL A 180 11.38 -2.49 -2.87
CA VAL A 180 10.38 -3.39 -3.46
C VAL A 180 10.46 -4.78 -2.85
N LEU A 181 11.65 -5.39 -2.80
CA LEU A 181 11.85 -6.74 -2.25
C LEU A 181 11.53 -6.80 -0.74
N ASP A 182 11.93 -5.78 0.02
CA ASP A 182 11.61 -5.66 1.45
C ASP A 182 10.11 -5.54 1.66
N THR A 183 9.41 -4.76 0.83
CA THR A 183 7.95 -4.64 0.91
C THR A 183 7.26 -5.96 0.59
N LEU A 184 7.68 -6.65 -0.48
CA LEU A 184 7.14 -7.95 -0.85
C LEU A 184 7.35 -8.96 0.27
N ARG A 185 8.58 -9.11 0.77
CA ARG A 185 8.92 -10.03 1.86
C ARG A 185 8.08 -9.76 3.11
N ALA A 186 7.94 -8.49 3.48
CA ALA A 186 7.16 -8.10 4.64
C ALA A 186 5.67 -8.42 4.46
N LEU A 187 5.09 -8.15 3.28
CA LEU A 187 3.69 -8.45 2.96
C LEU A 187 3.41 -9.95 2.94
N VAL A 188 4.30 -10.75 2.34
CA VAL A 188 4.16 -12.22 2.31
C VAL A 188 4.24 -12.80 3.72
N ARG A 189 5.26 -12.41 4.51
CA ARG A 189 5.51 -13.01 5.81
C ARG A 189 4.57 -12.52 6.92
N HIS A 190 4.16 -11.26 6.86
CA HIS A 190 3.44 -10.60 7.95
C HIS A 190 2.07 -10.06 7.54
N GLY A 191 1.66 -10.22 6.28
CA GLY A 191 0.37 -9.79 5.77
C GLY A 191 0.10 -8.32 6.09
N SER A 192 -1.04 -8.06 6.73
CA SER A 192 -1.43 -6.70 7.13
C SER A 192 -0.44 -6.03 8.08
N ALA A 193 0.30 -6.79 8.91
CA ALA A 193 1.31 -6.24 9.81
C ALA A 193 2.63 -5.89 9.09
N GLY A 194 2.83 -6.38 7.87
CA GLY A 194 3.98 -6.11 7.01
C GLY A 194 3.83 -4.89 6.10
N VAL A 195 2.67 -4.22 6.12
CA VAL A 195 2.47 -2.98 5.37
C VAL A 195 3.47 -1.92 5.83
N GLN A 196 4.21 -1.36 4.88
CA GLN A 196 5.24 -0.37 5.16
C GLN A 196 4.65 0.97 5.61
N GLY A 197 5.47 1.75 6.31
CA GLY A 197 5.10 3.10 6.73
C GLY A 197 4.96 4.08 5.57
N MET A 198 4.30 5.20 5.84
CA MET A 198 4.02 6.25 4.86
C MET A 198 5.25 6.74 4.07
N ARG A 199 6.43 6.79 4.71
CA ARG A 199 7.66 7.24 4.03
C ARG A 199 8.06 6.32 2.89
N SER A 200 8.00 5.01 3.13
CA SER A 200 8.37 4.00 2.13
C SER A 200 7.33 3.93 1.02
N LEU A 201 6.04 3.89 1.39
CA LEU A 201 4.94 3.94 0.41
C LEU A 201 5.02 5.18 -0.49
N ARG A 202 5.44 6.33 0.03
CA ARG A 202 5.70 7.53 -0.80
C ARG A 202 6.84 7.35 -1.79
N ARG A 203 7.92 6.66 -1.42
CA ARG A 203 9.02 6.41 -2.36
C ARG A 203 8.58 5.48 -3.47
N LEU A 204 7.87 4.40 -3.14
CA LEU A 204 7.27 3.49 -4.12
C LEU A 204 6.31 4.24 -5.06
N GLN A 205 5.47 5.12 -4.51
CA GLN A 205 4.55 5.93 -5.31
C GLN A 205 5.29 6.89 -6.26
N ARG A 206 6.34 7.56 -5.78
CA ARG A 206 7.16 8.44 -6.63
C ARG A 206 7.81 7.66 -7.76
N ALA A 207 8.31 6.47 -7.48
CA ALA A 207 8.93 5.63 -8.50
C ALA A 207 7.91 5.05 -9.49
N LYS A 208 6.68 4.78 -9.06
CA LYS A 208 5.58 4.43 -9.97
C LYS A 208 5.28 5.61 -10.92
N ASP A 209 5.27 6.82 -10.39
CA ASP A 209 4.94 8.04 -11.13
C ASP A 209 6.10 8.57 -11.99
N ASP A 210 7.29 7.99 -11.84
CA ASP A 210 8.48 8.34 -12.62
C ASP A 210 8.49 7.62 -13.97
N ASP A 211 8.48 8.39 -15.05
CA ASP A 211 8.48 7.89 -16.42
C ASP A 211 9.83 7.33 -16.87
N THR A 212 10.92 7.55 -16.12
CA THR A 212 12.22 6.95 -16.44
C THR A 212 12.29 5.47 -16.10
N ASN A 213 11.43 5.00 -15.20
CA ASN A 213 11.37 3.60 -14.79
C ASN A 213 10.69 2.75 -15.86
N SER A 214 11.13 1.48 -15.97
CA SER A 214 10.53 0.53 -16.92
C SER A 214 9.04 0.33 -16.64
N VAL A 215 8.29 0.03 -17.70
CA VAL A 215 6.84 -0.22 -17.59
C VAL A 215 6.56 -1.38 -16.64
N SER A 216 7.31 -2.47 -16.75
CA SER A 216 7.18 -3.65 -15.87
C SER A 216 7.43 -3.32 -14.40
N LEU A 217 8.44 -2.51 -14.09
CA LEU A 217 8.73 -2.07 -12.73
C LEU A 217 7.61 -1.18 -12.17
N ARG A 218 7.09 -0.25 -12.98
CA ARG A 218 5.94 0.59 -12.61
C ARG A 218 4.68 -0.22 -12.37
N LEU A 219 4.46 -1.29 -13.13
CA LEU A 219 3.39 -2.25 -12.90
C LEU A 219 3.60 -3.04 -11.60
N ALA A 220 4.82 -3.50 -11.32
CA ALA A 220 5.15 -4.19 -10.07
C ALA A 220 4.90 -3.30 -8.85
N LEU A 221 5.30 -2.04 -8.92
CA LEU A 221 5.03 -1.02 -7.90
C LEU A 221 3.52 -0.78 -7.74
N SER A 222 2.78 -0.70 -8.85
CA SER A 222 1.32 -0.56 -8.81
C SER A 222 0.64 -1.75 -8.13
N ALA A 223 1.11 -2.97 -8.41
CA ALA A 223 0.60 -4.19 -7.79
C ALA A 223 0.89 -4.25 -6.28
N LEU A 224 2.10 -3.88 -5.85
CA LEU A 224 2.47 -3.78 -4.44
C LEU A 224 1.64 -2.72 -3.70
N LEU A 225 1.49 -1.54 -4.31
CA LEU A 225 0.72 -0.45 -3.72
C LEU A 225 -0.76 -0.83 -3.62
N SER A 226 -1.34 -1.46 -4.64
CA SER A 226 -2.71 -1.96 -4.62
C SER A 226 -2.93 -3.01 -3.53
N TRP A 227 -1.99 -3.95 -3.38
CA TRP A 227 -2.04 -4.93 -2.30
C TRP A 227 -1.98 -4.25 -0.92
N SER A 228 -1.06 -3.31 -0.74
CA SER A 228 -0.94 -2.55 0.51
C SER A 228 -2.20 -1.73 0.83
N GLU A 229 -2.84 -1.14 -0.19
CA GLU A 229 -4.08 -0.39 -0.03
C GLU A 229 -5.22 -1.28 0.48
N ARG A 230 -5.42 -2.46 -0.10
CA ARG A 230 -6.46 -3.39 0.36
C ARG A 230 -6.27 -3.78 1.83
N LEU A 231 -5.03 -4.04 2.23
CA LEU A 231 -4.71 -4.36 3.62
C LEU A 231 -4.90 -3.16 4.56
N LEU A 232 -4.66 -1.94 4.08
CA LEU A 232 -4.91 -0.70 4.83
C LEU A 232 -6.39 -0.39 4.96
N LEU A 233 -7.20 -0.64 3.92
CA LEU A 233 -8.64 -0.45 3.90
C LEU A 233 -9.32 -1.36 4.94
N VAL A 234 -8.96 -2.64 4.97
CA VAL A 234 -9.44 -3.58 6.00
C VAL A 234 -9.10 -3.08 7.41
N LYS A 235 -7.95 -2.41 7.58
CA LYS A 235 -7.54 -1.84 8.88
C LYS A 235 -8.23 -0.54 9.22
N SER A 236 -8.60 0.29 8.23
CA SER A 236 -9.26 1.57 8.49
C SER A 236 -10.64 1.43 9.12
N GLU A 237 -11.29 0.27 8.98
CA GLU A 237 -12.58 -0.03 9.64
C GLU A 237 -12.44 -0.20 11.16
N SER A 238 -11.21 -0.37 11.69
CA SER A 238 -10.98 -0.55 13.12
C SER A 238 -11.04 0.78 13.90
N GLN A 239 -11.60 0.75 15.11
CA GLN A 239 -11.69 1.94 15.96
C GLN A 239 -10.34 2.29 16.63
N PRO A 240 -10.01 3.58 16.77
CA PRO A 240 -8.81 4.00 17.50
C PRO A 240 -8.93 3.62 18.98
N ALA A 241 -7.84 3.09 19.54
CA ALA A 241 -7.80 2.79 20.96
C ALA A 241 -7.87 4.07 21.80
N PRO A 242 -8.59 4.06 22.93
CA PRO A 242 -8.66 5.23 23.80
C PRO A 242 -7.28 5.54 24.41
N SER A 243 -6.99 6.83 24.59
CA SER A 243 -5.75 7.29 25.22
C SER A 243 -5.60 6.69 26.63
N ALA A 244 -6.69 6.60 27.39
CA ALA A 244 -6.75 6.06 28.76
C ALA A 244 -6.42 4.57 28.87
N ALA A 245 -6.37 3.80 27.78
CA ALA A 245 -5.97 2.39 27.81
C ALA A 245 -4.44 2.26 27.91
N ILE A 246 -3.86 2.72 29.01
CA ILE A 246 -2.41 2.83 29.21
C ILE A 246 -1.73 1.45 29.20
N TRP A 247 -2.44 0.38 29.54
CA TRP A 247 -1.88 -0.99 29.54
C TRP A 247 -2.00 -1.71 28.19
N ARG A 248 -2.70 -1.15 27.19
CA ARG A 248 -2.80 -1.75 25.85
C ARG A 248 -1.58 -1.36 25.00
N LEU A 249 -0.47 -2.06 25.21
CA LEU A 249 0.83 -1.79 24.57
C LEU A 249 0.79 -1.87 23.04
N GLY A 250 -0.06 -2.74 22.46
CA GLY A 250 -0.21 -2.91 21.01
C GLY A 250 -0.97 -1.79 20.29
N THR A 251 -1.14 -0.62 20.91
CA THR A 251 -1.95 0.49 20.38
C THR A 251 -1.12 1.74 20.16
N ARG A 252 -1.70 2.69 19.41
CA ARG A 252 -1.06 3.97 19.09
C ARG A 252 -1.46 5.05 20.09
N LEU A 253 -0.53 5.97 20.36
CA LEU A 253 -0.78 7.15 21.17
C LEU A 253 -0.40 8.42 20.40
N GLY A 254 -1.42 9.26 20.19
CA GLY A 254 -1.24 10.53 19.47
C GLY A 254 -0.41 11.52 20.27
N ARG A 255 0.20 12.49 19.57
CA ARG A 255 1.10 13.49 20.17
C ARG A 255 0.49 14.21 21.37
N LYS A 256 -0.72 14.79 21.24
CA LYS A 256 -1.35 15.53 22.34
C LYS A 256 -1.60 14.65 23.58
N ALA A 257 -2.07 13.43 23.37
CA ALA A 257 -2.32 12.47 24.44
C ALA A 257 -1.01 11.99 25.10
N PHE A 258 0.06 11.82 24.32
CA PHE A 258 1.38 11.51 24.84
C PHE A 258 1.92 12.62 25.74
N ILE A 259 1.85 13.89 25.30
CA ILE A 259 2.27 15.05 26.11
C ILE A 259 1.51 15.07 27.44
N GLY A 260 0.19 14.91 27.39
CA GLY A 260 -0.64 14.84 28.59
C GLY A 260 -0.29 13.68 29.52
N GLN A 261 -0.03 12.48 28.99
CA GLN A 261 0.37 11.32 29.79
C GLN A 261 1.74 11.48 30.43
N VAL A 262 2.72 12.02 29.71
CA VAL A 262 4.07 12.23 30.27
C VAL A 262 4.05 13.30 31.35
N LEU A 263 3.46 14.48 31.07
CA LEU A 263 3.37 15.56 32.06
C LEU A 263 2.55 15.14 33.27
N GLY A 264 1.38 14.52 33.04
CA GLY A 264 0.51 14.03 34.10
C GLY A 264 1.21 12.98 34.96
N ASN A 265 1.90 12.02 34.34
CA ASN A 265 2.63 11.00 35.10
C ASN A 265 3.78 11.60 35.91
N VAL A 266 4.60 12.48 35.34
CA VAL A 266 5.69 13.13 36.09
C VAL A 266 5.16 13.90 37.29
N ILE A 267 4.12 14.72 37.13
CA ILE A 267 3.54 15.52 38.22
C ILE A 267 2.92 14.61 39.30
N VAL A 268 2.08 13.64 38.90
CA VAL A 268 1.39 12.75 39.84
C VAL A 268 2.39 11.87 40.58
N THR A 269 3.35 11.25 39.88
CA THR A 269 4.39 10.43 40.52
C THR A 269 5.19 11.26 41.52
N SER A 270 5.61 12.48 41.17
CA SER A 270 6.35 13.35 42.11
C SER A 270 5.54 13.70 43.36
N ILE A 271 4.27 14.08 43.22
CA ILE A 271 3.40 14.40 44.37
C ILE A 271 3.20 13.17 45.26
N VAL A 272 2.90 12.01 44.67
CA VAL A 272 2.62 10.78 45.43
C VAL A 272 3.89 10.25 46.12
N VAL A 273 5.07 10.42 45.51
CA VAL A 273 6.35 10.10 46.15
C VAL A 273 6.65 11.03 47.33
N LEU A 274 6.38 12.34 47.19
CA LEU A 274 6.57 13.31 48.28
C LEU A 274 5.64 13.04 49.47
N LEU A 275 4.42 12.57 49.20
CA LEU A 275 3.44 12.17 50.22
C LEU A 275 3.72 10.78 50.80
N SER A 276 4.65 10.02 50.22
CA SER A 276 4.99 8.69 50.70
C SER A 276 5.84 8.79 51.96
N GLY A 277 5.32 8.31 53.09
CA GLY A 277 6.02 8.32 54.37
C GLY A 277 7.11 7.26 54.52
N THR A 278 7.34 6.40 53.52
CA THR A 278 8.31 5.30 53.60
C THR A 278 9.12 5.14 52.31
N LEU A 279 10.41 4.82 52.44
CA LEU A 279 11.31 4.62 51.29
C LEU A 279 10.84 3.50 50.35
N THR A 280 10.28 2.42 50.90
CA THR A 280 9.77 1.28 50.12
C THR A 280 8.56 1.66 49.27
N ALA A 281 7.63 2.47 49.81
CA ALA A 281 6.50 2.99 49.05
C ALA A 281 6.99 3.93 47.94
N ALA A 282 7.91 4.84 48.24
CA ALA A 282 8.51 5.75 47.25
C ALA A 282 9.13 4.98 46.07
N ILE A 283 9.91 3.93 46.35
CA ILE A 283 10.52 3.09 45.30
C ILE A 283 9.45 2.40 44.45
N ALA A 284 8.41 1.82 45.07
CA ALA A 284 7.33 1.16 44.34
C ALA A 284 6.55 2.14 43.43
N ILE A 285 6.27 3.36 43.93
CA ILE A 285 5.61 4.41 43.16
C ILE A 285 6.48 4.86 41.98
N CYS A 286 7.79 5.01 42.18
CA CYS A 286 8.75 5.33 41.11
C CYS A 286 8.77 4.25 40.02
N LEU A 287 8.79 2.96 40.40
CA LEU A 287 8.75 1.85 39.44
C LEU A 287 7.45 1.84 38.63
N LEU A 288 6.32 2.11 39.29
CA LEU A 288 5.03 2.21 38.60
C LEU A 288 4.99 3.40 37.64
N GLY A 289 5.48 4.57 38.07
CA GLY A 289 5.62 5.75 37.22
C GLY A 289 6.52 5.49 36.01
N PHE A 290 7.60 4.72 36.18
CA PHE A 290 8.47 4.29 35.09
C PHE A 290 7.75 3.35 34.11
N ALA A 291 6.99 2.37 34.60
CA ALA A 291 6.20 1.47 33.75
C ALA A 291 5.15 2.23 32.91
N PHE A 292 4.53 3.27 33.48
CA PHE A 292 3.60 4.14 32.76
C PHE A 292 4.29 4.95 31.66
N LEU A 293 5.46 5.54 31.94
CA LEU A 293 6.27 6.23 30.93
C LEU A 293 6.71 5.28 29.82
N PHE A 294 7.15 4.08 30.19
CA PHE A 294 7.55 3.05 29.24
C PHE A 294 6.41 2.73 28.27
N SER A 295 5.19 2.52 28.78
CA SER A 295 4.02 2.30 27.95
C SER A 295 3.72 3.48 27.04
N ALA A 296 3.72 4.71 27.56
CA ALA A 296 3.44 5.91 26.78
C ALA A 296 4.45 6.09 25.64
N VAL A 297 5.74 5.87 25.91
CA VAL A 297 6.83 5.93 24.91
C VAL A 297 6.67 4.82 23.87
N LEU A 298 6.37 3.58 24.28
CA LEU A 298 6.15 2.48 23.34
C LEU A 298 4.96 2.75 22.41
N ARG A 299 3.83 3.18 22.95
CA ARG A 299 2.63 3.53 22.16
C ARG A 299 2.86 4.75 21.25
N ARG A 300 3.75 5.68 21.65
CA ARG A 300 4.18 6.81 20.81
C ARG A 300 5.08 6.33 19.67
N LEU A 301 6.00 5.41 19.92
CA LEU A 301 6.83 4.80 18.88
C LEU A 301 5.98 3.96 17.91
N HIS A 302 4.96 3.26 18.42
CA HIS A 302 3.96 2.57 17.61
C HIS A 302 3.17 3.52 16.70
N ASP A 303 2.86 4.74 17.17
CA ASP A 303 2.25 5.77 16.33
C ASP A 303 3.15 6.20 15.16
N MET A 304 4.47 6.05 15.31
CA MET A 304 5.46 6.30 14.25
C MET A 304 5.77 5.05 13.40
N GLY A 305 5.04 3.95 13.60
CA GLY A 305 5.28 2.67 12.90
C GLY A 305 6.53 1.92 13.36
N ARG A 306 7.17 2.35 14.46
CA ARG A 306 8.39 1.71 15.00
C ARG A 306 8.03 0.71 16.09
N GLY A 307 8.85 -0.34 16.24
CA GLY A 307 8.60 -1.42 17.22
C GLY A 307 9.50 -1.38 18.45
N ILE A 308 9.44 -2.46 19.24
CA ILE A 308 10.18 -2.63 20.50
C ILE A 308 11.70 -2.48 20.30
N ALA A 309 12.25 -2.95 19.18
CA ALA A 309 13.68 -2.76 18.86
C ALA A 309 14.09 -1.28 18.86
N SER A 310 13.22 -0.40 18.34
CA SER A 310 13.48 1.04 18.37
C SER A 310 13.44 1.62 19.78
N LEU A 311 12.60 1.07 20.66
CA LEU A 311 12.55 1.47 22.07
C LEU A 311 13.83 1.08 22.81
N LEU A 312 14.39 -0.10 22.54
CA LEU A 312 15.67 -0.52 23.12
C LEU A 312 16.81 0.40 22.68
N ILE A 313 16.90 0.69 21.37
CA ILE A 313 17.88 1.65 20.83
C ILE A 313 17.69 3.01 21.49
N PHE A 314 16.44 3.47 21.60
CA PHE A 314 16.12 4.76 22.20
C PHE A 314 16.52 4.82 23.67
N GLY A 315 16.34 3.74 24.43
CA GLY A 315 16.80 3.61 25.81
C GLY A 315 18.32 3.68 25.92
N CYS A 316 19.05 2.88 25.14
CA CYS A 316 20.52 2.88 25.16
C CYS A 316 21.11 4.24 24.76
N VAL A 317 20.56 4.87 23.72
CA VAL A 317 21.04 6.19 23.25
C VAL A 317 20.65 7.29 24.23
N SER A 318 19.51 7.18 24.92
CA SER A 318 19.11 8.17 25.92
C SER A 318 20.08 8.25 27.11
N SER A 319 20.81 7.17 27.42
CA SER A 319 21.88 7.20 28.44
C SER A 319 23.03 8.15 28.06
N VAL A 320 23.30 8.31 26.76
CA VAL A 320 24.34 9.21 26.22
C VAL A 320 23.74 10.58 25.87
N LEU A 321 22.50 10.60 25.42
CA LEU A 321 21.78 11.80 24.98
C LEU A 321 20.46 11.94 25.76
N PRO A 322 20.47 12.52 26.98
CA PRO A 322 19.33 12.51 27.90
C PRO A 322 18.11 13.28 27.39
N PHE A 323 18.29 14.16 26.40
CA PHE A 323 17.21 14.93 25.77
C PHE A 323 16.57 14.23 24.57
N LEU A 324 17.07 13.07 24.15
CA LEU A 324 16.51 12.30 23.03
C LEU A 324 14.98 12.06 23.17
N PRO A 325 14.44 11.71 24.36
CA PRO A 325 13.00 11.54 24.56
C PRO A 325 12.15 12.76 24.23
N LEU A 326 12.71 13.97 24.30
CA LEU A 326 11.99 15.19 23.95
C LEU A 326 11.65 15.25 22.44
N LEU A 327 12.40 14.54 21.58
CA LEU A 327 12.07 14.46 20.16
C LEU A 327 10.69 13.81 19.91
N LEU A 328 10.24 12.90 20.78
CA LEU A 328 8.94 12.25 20.66
C LEU A 328 7.76 13.23 20.81
N PHE A 329 7.99 14.40 21.42
CA PHE A 329 7.03 15.49 21.55
C PHE A 329 6.85 16.25 20.24
N VAL A 330 7.89 16.34 19.41
CA VAL A 330 7.90 17.17 18.20
C VAL A 330 7.58 16.34 16.97
N VAL A 331 8.17 15.14 16.86
CA VAL A 331 8.08 14.31 15.67
C VAL A 331 6.63 13.91 15.41
N ARG A 332 6.17 14.10 14.16
CA ARG A 332 4.83 13.74 13.70
C ARG A 332 4.68 12.21 13.61
N GLY A 333 3.50 11.71 13.98
CA GLY A 333 3.14 10.30 13.83
C GLY A 333 2.85 9.94 12.38
N ASP A 334 2.65 8.64 12.12
CA ASP A 334 2.19 8.18 10.82
C ASP A 334 0.70 8.52 10.63
N ASP A 335 0.32 9.04 9.46
CA ASP A 335 -1.07 9.38 9.19
C ASP A 335 -1.87 8.18 8.67
N LEU A 336 -1.19 7.17 8.10
CA LEU A 336 -1.81 5.93 7.63
C LEU A 336 -2.06 4.94 8.78
N PRO A 337 -3.03 4.03 8.63
CA PRO A 337 -3.13 2.85 9.47
C PRO A 337 -1.82 2.05 9.43
N ASN A 338 -1.41 1.46 10.55
CA ASN A 338 -0.21 0.62 10.60
C ASN A 338 -0.49 -0.69 11.37
N ARG A 339 0.53 -1.49 11.66
CA ARG A 339 0.36 -2.74 12.44
C ARG A 339 -0.24 -2.57 13.84
N TYR A 340 -0.22 -1.36 14.39
CA TYR A 340 -0.71 -1.02 15.71
C TYR A 340 -2.09 -0.32 15.69
N GLY A 341 -2.73 -0.25 14.51
CA GLY A 341 -4.08 0.26 14.33
C GLY A 341 -4.15 1.60 13.59
N VAL A 342 -5.35 2.19 13.61
CA VAL A 342 -5.65 3.48 12.97
C VAL A 342 -5.03 4.66 13.71
N SER A 343 -4.83 5.75 12.98
CA SER A 343 -4.25 6.97 13.53
C SER A 343 -5.17 7.56 14.62
N PRO A 344 -4.66 7.88 15.82
CA PRO A 344 -5.49 8.32 16.95
C PRO A 344 -6.23 9.65 16.73
N GLY A 345 -5.95 10.37 15.63
CA GLY A 345 -6.68 11.55 15.20
C GLY A 345 -7.69 11.32 14.06
N SER A 346 -7.96 10.08 13.64
CA SER A 346 -8.86 9.77 12.53
C SER A 346 -10.33 9.60 12.93
N VAL A 347 -10.74 10.05 14.12
CA VAL A 347 -12.14 9.95 14.57
C VAL A 347 -13.02 10.75 13.60
N GLY A 348 -13.80 10.06 12.76
CA GLY A 348 -14.77 10.65 11.83
C GLY A 348 -14.22 11.07 10.46
N GLY A 349 -12.95 10.80 10.14
CA GLY A 349 -12.37 11.13 8.83
C GLY A 349 -12.01 9.86 8.07
N ASP A 350 -12.67 9.63 6.94
CA ASP A 350 -12.35 8.55 6.00
C ASP A 350 -11.01 8.88 5.32
N LYS A 351 -9.89 8.59 6.02
CA LYS A 351 -8.54 8.97 5.58
C LYS A 351 -8.13 8.30 4.27
N LEU A 352 -8.90 7.35 3.75
CA LEU A 352 -8.70 6.71 2.45
C LEU A 352 -9.80 7.06 1.43
N ALA A 353 -10.61 8.10 1.64
CA ALA A 353 -11.75 8.47 0.79
C ALA A 353 -11.44 8.72 -0.71
N GLY A 354 -10.16 8.89 -1.07
CA GLY A 354 -9.68 9.00 -2.46
C GLY A 354 -8.67 7.93 -2.88
N GLY A 355 -8.50 6.89 -2.08
CA GLY A 355 -7.50 5.84 -2.27
C GLY A 355 -6.10 6.18 -1.76
N LEU A 356 -5.23 5.17 -1.72
CA LEU A 356 -3.86 5.28 -1.21
C LEU A 356 -3.03 6.24 -2.08
N GLN A 357 -3.17 6.18 -3.40
CA GLN A 357 -2.47 7.06 -4.34
C GLN A 357 -2.75 8.55 -4.09
N ALA A 358 -4.02 8.94 -3.95
CA ALA A 358 -4.38 10.33 -3.72
C ALA A 358 -3.81 10.86 -2.40
N ASN A 359 -3.81 10.04 -1.34
CA ASN A 359 -3.21 10.40 -0.06
C ASN A 359 -1.68 10.53 -0.12
N LEU A 360 -1.01 9.63 -0.85
CA LEU A 360 0.45 9.67 -1.02
C LEU A 360 0.92 10.84 -1.88
N ARG A 361 0.10 11.30 -2.84
CA ARG A 361 0.36 12.49 -3.66
C ARG A 361 -0.03 13.79 -2.95
N GLY A 362 -1.17 13.82 -2.26
CA GLY A 362 -1.63 15.00 -1.50
C GLY A 362 -0.73 15.35 -0.32
N ALA A 363 -0.05 14.37 0.29
CA ALA A 363 0.94 14.61 1.34
C ALA A 363 2.32 15.09 0.82
N GLN A 364 2.43 15.43 -0.47
CA GLN A 364 3.62 16.02 -1.09
C GLN A 364 3.54 17.55 -1.24
N GLY A 365 2.33 18.11 -1.20
CA GLY A 365 2.10 19.54 -0.97
C GLY A 365 2.17 19.86 0.52
#